data_AF-A0A831LHB7-F1
#
_entry.id   AF-A0A831LHB7-F1
#
_cell.length_a   1.000
_cell.length_b   1.000
_cell.length_c   1.000
_cell.angle_alpha   90.00
_cell.angle_beta   90.00
_cell.angle_gamma   90.00
#
_symmetry.space_group_name_H-M   'P 1'
#
loop_
_entity.id
_entity.type
_entity.pdbx_description
1 polymer ?
#
loop_
_entity_poly.entity_id
_entity_poly.type
_entity_poly.pdbx_seq_one_letter_code
_entity_poly.pdbx_strand_id
1 'polypeptide(L)' 'MEELNDILLQRREKLTELREGGQNPFANDFLVSHGTKDVLDAHADDAAEALEGCETLYRIAGRIMARRDFG' A
#
# COMPACT_ATOMS: atom_id res chain seq x y z
N MET A 1 -12.65 19.83 -16.89
CA MET A 1 -13.01 18.76 -17.85
C MET A 1 -11.76 18.14 -18.47
N GLU A 2 -10.76 18.96 -18.83
CA GLU A 2 -9.43 18.49 -19.27
C GLU A 2 -8.67 17.72 -18.18
N GLU A 3 -8.58 18.24 -16.94
CA GLU A 3 -7.85 17.55 -15.85
C GLU A 3 -8.35 16.11 -15.55
N LEU A 4 -9.66 15.87 -15.65
CA LEU A 4 -10.23 14.52 -15.45
C LEU A 4 -9.78 13.57 -16.57
N ASN A 5 -9.66 14.08 -17.79
CA ASN A 5 -9.18 13.32 -18.94
C ASN A 5 -7.70 12.96 -18.74
N ASP A 6 -6.88 13.92 -18.31
CA ASP A 6 -5.45 13.72 -18.07
C ASP A 6 -5.19 12.67 -16.99
N ILE A 7 -5.96 12.67 -15.89
CA ILE A 7 -5.84 11.65 -14.84
C ILE A 7 -6.15 10.25 -15.37
N LEU A 8 -7.16 10.10 -16.23
CA LEU A 8 -7.53 8.82 -16.81
C LEU A 8 -6.46 8.32 -17.80
N LEU A 9 -5.89 9.23 -18.59
CA LEU A 9 -4.78 8.92 -19.50
C LEU A 9 -3.55 8.43 -18.72
N GLN A 10 -3.12 9.17 -17.70
CA GLN A 10 -1.98 8.79 -16.85
C GLN A 10 -2.18 7.43 -16.17
N ARG A 11 -3.40 7.10 -15.73
CA ARG A 11 -3.71 5.79 -15.14
C ARG A 11 -3.62 4.66 -16.16
N ARG A 12 -4.00 4.91 -17.41
CA ARG A 12 -3.89 3.91 -18.50
C ARG A 12 -2.44 3.71 -18.91
N GLU A 13 -1.66 4.77 -19.03
CA GLU A 13 -0.23 4.71 -19.33
C GLU A 13 0.51 3.87 -18.28
N LYS A 14 0.32 4.16 -16.98
CA LYS A 14 0.89 3.36 -15.89
C LYS A 14 0.49 1.89 -15.94
N LEU A 15 -0.74 1.59 -16.34
CA LEU A 15 -1.20 0.21 -16.49
C LEU A 15 -0.50 -0.49 -17.65
N THR A 16 -0.25 0.21 -18.76
CA THR A 16 0.54 -0.30 -19.88
C THR A 16 1.99 -0.54 -19.46
N GLU A 17 2.63 0.41 -18.78
CA GLU A 17 4.00 0.28 -18.26
C GLU A 17 4.16 -0.95 -17.36
N LEU A 18 3.19 -1.20 -16.46
CA LEU A 18 3.20 -2.40 -15.61
C LEU A 18 3.18 -3.69 -16.44
N ARG A 19 2.35 -3.74 -17.48
CA ARG A 19 2.24 -4.90 -18.38
C ARG A 19 3.51 -5.11 -19.20
N GLU A 20 4.07 -4.04 -19.75
CA GLU A 20 5.33 -4.07 -20.53
C GLU A 20 6.51 -4.51 -19.65
N GLY A 21 6.51 -4.12 -18.38
CA GLY A 21 7.46 -4.59 -17.37
C GLY A 21 7.22 -6.03 -16.88
N GLY A 22 6.26 -6.76 -17.45
CA GLY A 22 5.95 -8.15 -17.10
C GLY A 22 5.20 -8.32 -15.76
N GLN A 23 4.71 -7.24 -15.16
CA GLN A 23 3.96 -7.27 -13.91
C GLN A 23 2.46 -7.38 -14.20
N ASN A 24 1.75 -8.24 -13.48
CA ASN A 24 0.29 -8.33 -13.58
C ASN A 24 -0.36 -7.23 -12.72
N PRO A 25 -1.04 -6.23 -13.31
CA PRO A 25 -1.68 -5.15 -12.54
C PRO A 25 -2.83 -5.62 -11.64
N PHE A 26 -3.36 -6.82 -11.88
CA PHE A 26 -4.47 -7.42 -11.14
C PHE A 26 -4.04 -8.75 -10.51
N ALA A 27 -2.83 -8.79 -9.96
CA ALA A 27 -2.35 -9.94 -9.21
C ALA A 27 -3.25 -10.22 -7.98
N ASN A 28 -3.41 -11.51 -7.66
CA ASN A 28 -4.25 -11.98 -6.56
C ASN A 28 -3.53 -13.05 -5.72
N ASP A 29 -2.20 -13.01 -5.73
CA ASP A 29 -1.32 -13.93 -5.00
C ASP A 29 -0.83 -13.34 -3.67
N PHE A 30 -1.12 -12.07 -3.40
CA PHE A 30 -0.73 -11.43 -2.15
C PHE A 30 -1.59 -11.90 -0.97
N LEU A 31 -0.98 -12.70 -0.10
CA LEU A 31 -1.60 -13.16 1.15
C LEU A 31 -1.34 -12.17 2.28
N VAL A 32 -2.43 -11.69 2.89
CA VAL A 32 -2.41 -10.89 4.13
C VAL A 32 -2.36 -11.81 5.34
N SER A 33 -1.65 -11.40 6.39
CA SER A 33 -1.65 -12.11 7.68
C SER A 33 -2.55 -11.44 8.71
N HIS A 34 -2.69 -10.11 8.66
CA HIS A 34 -3.44 -9.33 9.66
C HIS A 34 -4.16 -8.16 9.01
N GLY A 35 -5.17 -7.63 9.70
CA GLY A 35 -5.79 -6.34 9.41
C GLY A 35 -5.12 -5.21 10.16
N THR A 36 -5.36 -3.97 9.73
CA THR A 36 -4.83 -2.78 10.44
C THR A 36 -5.38 -2.63 11.86
N LYS A 37 -6.59 -3.14 12.12
CA LYS A 37 -7.17 -3.17 13.47
C LYS A 37 -6.35 -4.07 14.42
N ASP A 38 -5.87 -5.21 13.95
CA ASP A 38 -5.09 -6.14 14.77
C ASP A 38 -3.76 -5.51 15.19
N VAL A 39 -3.11 -4.78 14.27
CA VAL A 39 -1.86 -4.06 14.57
C VAL A 39 -2.09 -2.94 15.59
N LEU A 40 -3.20 -2.20 15.45
CA LEU A 40 -3.58 -1.15 16.40
C LEU A 40 -3.88 -1.74 17.77
N ASP A 41 -4.73 -2.77 17.84
CA ASP A 41 -5.11 -3.39 19.11
C ASP A 41 -3.88 -4.00 19.82
N ALA A 42 -2.86 -4.45 19.07
CA ALA A 42 -1.64 -5.03 19.63
C ALA A 42 -0.63 -4.00 20.18
N HIS A 43 -0.57 -2.80 19.58
CA HIS A 43 0.52 -1.85 19.83
C HIS A 43 0.06 -0.41 20.13
N ALA A 44 -1.24 -0.17 20.32
CA ALA A 44 -1.77 1.18 20.58
C ALA A 44 -1.17 1.86 21.81
N ASP A 45 -0.81 1.06 22.83
CA ASP A 45 -0.28 1.55 24.09
C ASP A 45 1.26 1.45 24.19
N ASP A 46 1.92 0.92 23.15
CA ASP A 46 3.37 0.75 23.13
C ASP A 46 4.08 2.07 22.81
N ALA A 47 5.10 2.38 23.60
CA ALA A 47 6.01 3.50 23.33
C ALA A 47 7.03 3.14 22.24
N ALA A 48 7.68 4.15 21.65
CA ALA A 48 8.65 3.95 20.58
C ALA A 48 9.78 2.97 20.96
N GLU A 49 10.27 3.05 22.19
CA GLU A 49 11.33 2.20 22.72
C GLU A 49 10.90 0.72 22.80
N ALA A 50 9.62 0.46 23.08
CA ALA A 50 9.06 -0.89 23.11
C ALA A 50 8.93 -1.47 21.69
N LEU A 51 8.64 -0.63 20.70
CA LEU A 51 8.53 -1.03 19.30
C LEU A 51 9.89 -1.22 18.62
N GLU A 52 10.95 -0.52 19.06
CA GLU A 52 12.31 -0.67 18.53
C GLU A 52 12.84 -2.11 18.65
N GLY A 53 12.45 -2.82 19.71
CA GLY A 53 12.81 -4.23 19.94
C GLY A 53 11.76 -5.24 19.46
N CYS A 54 10.68 -4.81 18.81
CA CYS A 54 9.58 -5.68 18.43
C CYS A 54 9.94 -6.51 17.18
N GLU A 55 9.93 -7.84 17.31
CA GLU A 55 10.19 -8.77 16.21
C GLU A 55 8.92 -9.18 15.43
N THR A 56 7.76 -8.58 15.76
CA THR A 56 6.48 -8.98 15.18
C THR A 56 6.39 -8.54 13.71
N LEU A 57 6.10 -9.51 12.82
CA LEU A 57 5.99 -9.26 11.39
C LEU A 57 4.53 -9.30 10.92
N TYR A 58 4.10 -8.22 10.28
CA TYR A 58 2.76 -8.08 9.72
C TYR A 58 2.79 -8.01 8.19
N ARG A 59 1.80 -8.64 7.54
CA ARG A 59 1.55 -8.52 6.10
C ARG A 59 0.13 -7.98 5.91
N ILE A 60 0.03 -6.75 5.42
CA ILE A 60 -1.25 -6.03 5.25
C ILE A 60 -1.44 -5.60 3.79
N ALA A 61 -2.69 -5.45 3.37
CA ALA A 61 -3.06 -4.89 2.07
C ALA A 61 -4.23 -3.91 2.21
N GLY A 62 -4.32 -2.92 1.33
CA GLY A 62 -5.37 -1.90 1.41
C GLY A 62 -5.35 -0.92 0.24
N ARG A 63 -6.27 0.06 0.29
CA ARG A 63 -6.34 1.14 -0.70
C ARG A 63 -5.37 2.26 -0.29
N ILE A 64 -4.61 2.77 -1.25
CA ILE A 64 -3.85 4.02 -1.05
C ILE A 64 -4.86 5.16 -0.93
N MET A 65 -4.97 5.74 0.27
CA MET A 65 -5.87 6.86 0.56
C MET A 65 -5.16 8.21 0.49
N ALA A 66 -3.94 8.28 1.01
CA ALA A 66 -3.08 9.45 0.98
C ALA A 66 -1.63 9.01 0.81
N ARG A 67 -0.85 9.80 0.07
CA ARG A 67 0.59 9.59 -0.08
C ARG A 67 1.26 10.95 0.09
N ARG A 68 2.17 11.04 1.04
CA ARG A 68 3.08 12.18 1.20
C ARG A 68 4.43 11.73 0.69
N ASP A 69 4.95 12.45 -0.29
CA ASP A 69 6.25 12.16 -0.88
C ASP A 69 7.27 13.14 -0.31
N PHE A 70 8.36 12.62 0.23
CA PHE A 70 9.43 13.41 0.85
C PHE A 70 10.74 13.29 0.07
N GLY A 71 10.65 13.28 -1.27
CA GLY A 71 11.81 13.45 -2.16
C GLY A 71 12.66 12.21 -2.36
#